data_AF-A0A928WT22-F1
#
_entry.id   AF-A0A928WT22-F1
#
_cell.length_a   1.000
_cell.length_b   1.000
_cell.length_c   1.000
_cell.angle_alpha   90.00
_cell.angle_beta   90.00
_cell.angle_gamma   90.00
#
_symmetry.space_group_name_H-M   'P 1'
#
loop_
_entity.id
_entity.type
_entity.pdbx_description
1 polymer ?
#
loop_
_entity_poly.entity_id
_entity_poly.type
_entity_poly.pdbx_seq_one_letter_code
_entity_poly.pdbx_strand_id
1 'polypeptide(L)' 'MANTPVTVDIQILKSLIKESVREVLKEEWFGLWQSFIPEVSDAEQAEIDQMSGCPSDYDADDFIDMTGWLADEG' A
#
# COMPACT_ATOMS: atom_id res chain seq x y z
N MET A 1 4.15 -12.71 -46.90
CA MET A 1 4.75 -12.04 -45.73
C MET A 1 5.30 -13.14 -44.85
N ALA A 2 6.62 -13.19 -44.62
CA ALA A 2 7.23 -14.24 -43.81
C ALA A 2 6.92 -13.96 -42.33
N ASN A 3 6.32 -14.93 -41.63
CA ASN A 3 6.16 -14.87 -40.18
C ASN A 3 7.54 -15.09 -39.55
N THR A 4 8.21 -14.00 -39.19
CA THR A 4 9.44 -14.06 -38.42
C THR A 4 9.11 -14.53 -37.00
N PRO A 5 9.71 -15.61 -36.50
CA PRO A 5 9.46 -16.06 -35.14
C PRO A 5 9.98 -15.01 -34.17
N VAL A 6 9.08 -14.45 -33.37
CA VAL A 6 9.43 -13.55 -32.27
C VAL A 6 10.05 -14.41 -31.18
N THR A 7 11.37 -14.35 -31.05
CA THR A 7 12.10 -15.01 -29.97
C THR A 7 12.11 -14.08 -28.76
N VAL A 8 11.29 -14.37 -27.76
CA VAL A 8 11.29 -13.66 -26.48
C VAL A 8 12.16 -14.44 -25.50
N ASP A 9 13.11 -13.77 -24.88
CA ASP A 9 13.87 -14.35 -23.77
C ASP A 9 12.90 -14.75 -22.64
N ILE A 10 13.01 -15.98 -22.17
CA ILE A 10 12.05 -16.55 -21.22
C ILE A 10 12.07 -15.84 -19.86
N GLN A 11 13.19 -15.23 -19.47
CA GLN A 11 13.31 -14.47 -18.24
C GLN A 11 12.62 -13.11 -18.39
N ILE A 12 12.76 -12.46 -19.54
CA ILE A 12 12.07 -11.21 -19.85
C ILE A 12 10.54 -11.42 -19.85
N LEU A 13 10.08 -12.53 -20.43
CA LEU A 13 8.66 -12.87 -20.40
C LEU A 13 8.15 -13.11 -18.98
N LYS A 14 8.91 -13.83 -18.16
CA LYS A 14 8.57 -14.07 -16.75
C LYS A 14 8.55 -12.80 -15.92
N SER A 15 9.50 -11.89 -16.13
CA SER A 15 9.51 -10.62 -15.41
C SER A 15 8.32 -9.76 -15.79
N LEU A 16 7.97 -9.72 -17.09
CA LEU A 16 6.82 -8.96 -17.57
C LEU A 16 5.51 -9.49 -16.98
N ILE A 17 5.30 -10.81 -16.99
CA ILE A 17 4.13 -11.44 -16.38
C ILE A 17 4.09 -11.19 -14.87
N LYS A 18 5.24 -11.28 -14.20
CA LYS A 18 5.32 -11.05 -12.75
C LYS A 18 4.93 -9.62 -12.39
N GLU A 19 5.36 -8.64 -13.19
CA GLU A 19 5.03 -7.24 -12.93
C GLU A 19 3.56 -6.96 -13.22
N SER A 20 3.01 -7.47 -14.32
CA SER A 20 1.60 -7.29 -14.64
C SER A 20 0.68 -7.93 -13.60
N VAL A 21 1.02 -9.11 -13.08
CA VAL A 21 0.26 -9.75 -11.99
C VAL A 21 0.41 -8.98 -10.68
N ARG A 22 1.60 -8.47 -10.38
CA ARG A 22 1.85 -7.66 -9.17
C ARG A 22 1.01 -6.39 -9.18
N GLU A 23 0.92 -5.71 -10.31
CA GLU A 23 0.13 -4.50 -10.48
C GLU A 23 -1.35 -4.77 -10.21
N VAL A 24 -1.92 -5.77 -10.89
CA VAL A 24 -3.32 -6.19 -10.69
C VAL A 24 -3.56 -6.58 -9.23
N LEU A 25 -2.66 -7.34 -8.61
CA LEU A 25 -2.79 -7.72 -7.21
C LEU A 25 -2.77 -6.51 -6.29
N LYS A 26 -1.97 -5.47 -6.55
CA LYS A 26 -1.96 -4.25 -5.71
C LYS A 26 -3.28 -3.52 -5.79
N GLU A 27 -3.86 -3.39 -6.98
CA GLU A 27 -5.13 -2.71 -7.20
C GLU A 27 -6.29 -3.47 -6.53
N GLU A 28 -6.38 -4.77 -6.81
CA GLU A 28 -7.45 -5.61 -6.26
C GLU A 28 -7.32 -5.81 -4.75
N TRP A 29 -6.09 -5.84 -4.21
CA TRP A 29 -5.86 -5.93 -2.77
C TRP A 29 -6.39 -4.70 -2.05
N PHE A 30 -6.20 -3.50 -2.61
CA PHE A 30 -6.74 -2.29 -2.01
C PHE A 30 -8.28 -2.36 -1.94
N GLY A 31 -8.95 -2.76 -3.02
CA GLY A 31 -10.40 -2.94 -3.05
C GLY A 31 -10.88 -4.00 -2.04
N LEU A 32 -10.18 -5.13 -1.95
CA LEU A 32 -10.46 -6.16 -0.95
C LEU A 32 -10.26 -5.64 0.49
N TRP A 33 -9.20 -4.89 0.73
CA TRP A 33 -8.89 -4.32 2.04
C TRP A 33 -9.95 -3.31 2.46
N GLN A 34 -10.39 -2.45 1.54
CA GLN A 34 -11.51 -1.54 1.78
C GLN A 34 -12.80 -2.30 2.13
N SER A 35 -13.07 -3.45 1.49
CA SER A 35 -14.23 -4.28 1.82
C SER A 35 -14.18 -4.88 3.24
N PHE A 36 -13.01 -4.95 3.88
CA PHE A 36 -12.88 -5.41 5.26
C PHE A 36 -13.04 -4.29 6.29
N ILE A 37 -13.02 -3.03 5.87
CA ILE A 37 -13.19 -1.90 6.78
C ILE A 37 -14.68 -1.68 7.01
N PRO A 38 -15.16 -1.76 8.26
CA PRO A 38 -16.55 -1.45 8.56
C PRO A 38 -16.82 0.03 8.31
N GLU A 39 -17.95 0.32 7.65
CA GLU A 39 -18.45 1.68 7.54
C GLU A 39 -18.93 2.15 8.92
N VAL A 40 -18.59 3.39 9.27
CA VAL A 40 -19.04 4.06 10.49
C VAL A 40 -19.80 5.31 10.10
N SER A 41 -20.93 5.55 10.76
CA SER A 41 -21.67 6.81 10.62
C SER A 41 -20.94 7.96 11.31
N ASP A 42 -21.28 9.20 10.97
CA ASP A 42 -20.70 10.39 11.60
C ASP A 42 -20.91 10.40 13.12
N ALA A 43 -22.04 9.86 13.61
CA ALA A 43 -22.32 9.75 15.03
C ALA A 43 -21.39 8.72 15.71
N GLU A 44 -21.20 7.55 15.11
CA GLU A 44 -20.29 6.52 15.61
C GLU A 44 -18.83 7.00 15.58
N GLN A 45 -18.44 7.72 14.53
CA GLN A 45 -17.10 8.32 14.45
C GLN A 45 -16.88 9.36 15.55
N ALA A 46 -17.87 10.21 15.84
CA ALA A 46 -17.78 11.19 16.91
C ALA A 46 -17.66 10.54 18.31
N GLU A 47 -18.33 9.40 18.54
CA GLU A 47 -18.16 8.62 19.77
C GLU A 47 -16.74 8.03 19.89
N ILE A 48 -16.20 7.51 18.78
CA ILE A 48 -14.83 6.98 18.73
C ILE A 48 -13.82 8.10 19.03
N ASP A 49 -13.97 9.26 18.40
CA ASP A 49 -13.08 10.41 18.58
C ASP A 49 -13.15 10.94 20.02
N GLN A 50 -14.34 10.95 20.65
CA GLN A 50 -14.47 11.33 22.05
C GLN A 50 -13.77 10.34 23.00
N MET A 51 -13.82 9.04 22.70
CA MET A 51 -13.22 8.01 23.54
C MET A 51 -11.70 7.88 23.35
N SER A 52 -11.23 8.02 22.11
CA SER A 52 -9.86 7.68 21.72
C SER A 52 -9.00 8.90 21.38
N GLY A 53 -9.60 10.09 21.30
CA GLY A 53 -8.99 11.29 20.77
C GLY A 53 -9.04 11.33 19.24
N CYS A 54 -8.81 12.50 18.65
CA CYS A 54 -8.70 12.65 17.21
C CYS A 54 -7.23 12.62 16.79
N PRO A 55 -6.87 11.98 15.65
CA PRO A 55 -5.51 12.04 15.12
C PRO A 55 -5.01 13.47 14.85
N SER A 56 -5.89 14.48 14.76
CA SER A 56 -5.51 15.88 14.66
C SER A 56 -4.95 16.47 15.95
N ASP A 57 -5.23 15.84 17.10
CA ASP A 57 -4.90 16.34 18.43
C ASP A 57 -3.54 15.80 18.90
N TYR A 58 -2.68 15.40 17.96
CA TYR A 58 -1.35 14.90 18.27
C TYR A 58 -0.47 15.99 18.89
N ASP A 59 0.37 15.61 19.87
CA ASP A 59 1.43 16.48 20.36
C ASP A 59 2.67 16.30 19.48
N ALA A 60 3.19 17.40 18.92
CA ALA A 60 4.42 17.37 18.13
C ALA A 60 5.64 16.97 18.97
N ASP A 61 5.59 17.24 20.29
CA ASP A 61 6.66 16.90 21.22
C ASP A 61 6.72 15.39 21.54
N ASP A 62 5.66 14.62 21.21
CA ASP A 62 5.61 13.16 21.36
C ASP A 62 6.26 12.40 20.18
N PHE A 63 6.70 13.10 19.13
CA PHE A 63 7.29 12.45 17.96
C PHE A 63 8.71 11.97 18.26
N ILE A 64 8.88 10.64 18.24
CA ILE A 64 10.20 10.02 18.34
C ILE A 64 10.79 9.90 16.94
N ASP A 65 11.99 10.47 16.75
CA ASP A 65 12.76 10.27 15.52
C ASP A 65 13.24 8.82 15.43
N MET A 66 12.52 8.03 14.63
CA MET A 66 12.84 6.62 14.35
C MET A 66 13.80 6.47 13.16
N THR A 67 14.40 7.55 12.64
CA THR A 67 15.25 7.51 11.43
C THR A 67 16.74 7.31 11.70
N GLY A 68 17.14 7.12 12.96
CA GLY A 68 18.54 6.91 13.34
C GLY A 68 19.22 5.71 12.67
N TRP A 69 18.47 4.72 12.19
CA TRP A 69 19.00 3.56 11.44
C TRP A 69 19.47 3.90 10.01
N LEU A 70 19.09 5.04 9.46
CA LEU A 70 19.55 5.48 8.13
C LEU A 70 21.02 5.94 8.13
N ALA A 71 21.59 6.22 9.31
CA ALA A 71 22.97 6.70 9.45
C ALA A 71 24.03 5.57 9.45
N ASP A 72 23.61 4.30 9.57
CA ASP A 72 24.52 3.14 9.63
C ASP A 72 24.86 2.54 8.25
N GLU A 73 24.38 3.12 7.14
CA GLU A 73 24.81 2.75 5.78
C GLU A 73 25.99 3.60 5.28
N GLY A 74 27.11 3.52 6.01
CA GLY A 74 28.42 4.07 5.61
C GLY A 74 29.43 2.99 5.24
#